data_AF-G4Z0P3-F1
#
_entry.id   AF-G4Z0P3-F1
#
_cell.length_a   1.000
_cell.length_b   1.000
_cell.length_c   1.000
_cell.angle_alpha   90.00
_cell.angle_beta   90.00
_cell.angle_gamma   90.00
#
_symmetry.space_group_name_H-M   'P 1'
#
loop_
_entity.id
_entity.type
_entity.pdbx_description
1 polymer ?
#
loop_
_entity_poly.entity_id
_entity_poly.type
_entity_poly.pdbx_seq_one_letter_code
_entity_poly.pdbx_strand_id
1 'polypeptide(L)'
;MADEETCCGCVSLDENDYDMGLHIGAIFIIFVVSAAGTMIPIISQKIPQCKANSVIMEAISAFAYGVVIATGLIHMVNEGVEKLKSECLGSIVENYESLGLAFVLITLVLMHFIECESSVFFGAQGSMLHGHGHAHGEFLSRPTWQRFTLYVCLWLGAGLMALIGKWA
;
A
#
# COMPACT_ATOMS: atom_id res chain seq x y z
N MET A 1 -25.64 32.09 -23.49
CA MET A 1 -24.28 32.33 -22.98
C MET A 1 -24.21 31.54 -21.71
N ALA A 2 -23.47 30.43 -21.74
CA ALA A 2 -23.37 29.46 -20.67
C ALA A 2 -22.44 30.01 -19.59
N ASP A 3 -23.01 30.34 -18.45
CA ASP A 3 -22.34 30.40 -17.17
C ASP A 3 -22.10 28.95 -16.71
N GLU A 4 -21.00 28.37 -17.17
CA GLU A 4 -20.36 27.25 -16.47
C GLU A 4 -19.82 27.79 -15.15
N GLU A 5 -20.66 27.85 -14.11
CA GLU A 5 -20.15 27.80 -12.75
C GLU A 5 -19.33 26.51 -12.64
N THR A 6 -18.01 26.64 -12.61
CA THR A 6 -17.06 25.62 -12.17
C THR A 6 -17.45 25.23 -10.75
N CYS A 7 -18.43 24.34 -10.61
CA CYS A 7 -18.91 23.97 -9.31
C CYS A 7 -17.87 23.05 -8.67
N CYS A 8 -17.45 23.47 -7.49
CA CYS A 8 -16.39 22.81 -6.78
C CYS A 8 -16.91 21.54 -6.12
N GLY A 9 -16.59 20.38 -6.68
CA GLY A 9 -16.95 19.08 -6.11
C GLY A 9 -18.32 18.54 -6.51
N CYS A 10 -18.97 19.08 -7.55
CA CYS A 10 -20.07 18.35 -8.18
C CYS A 10 -19.49 17.17 -8.96
N VAL A 11 -19.85 15.96 -8.52
CA VAL A 11 -19.79 14.80 -9.38
C VAL A 11 -20.99 14.91 -10.30
N SER A 12 -20.76 15.19 -11.58
CA SER A 12 -21.78 15.04 -12.62
C SER A 12 -22.05 13.55 -12.80
N LEU A 13 -22.84 12.99 -11.86
CA LEU A 13 -23.38 11.65 -11.97
C LEU A 13 -24.47 11.70 -13.05
N ASP A 14 -24.16 11.20 -14.23
CA ASP A 14 -25.21 10.81 -15.16
C ASP A 14 -25.98 9.67 -14.48
N GLU A 15 -27.22 9.92 -14.07
CA GLU A 15 -28.05 9.03 -13.25
C GLU A 15 -28.27 7.64 -13.92
N ASN A 16 -27.93 7.51 -15.20
CA ASN A 16 -28.01 6.27 -15.98
C ASN A 16 -26.76 5.37 -15.90
N ASP A 17 -25.61 5.83 -15.38
CA ASP A 17 -24.36 5.05 -15.37
C ASP A 17 -23.97 4.51 -13.98
N TYR A 18 -24.76 4.78 -12.94
CA TYR A 18 -24.49 4.28 -11.59
C TYR A 18 -25.18 2.94 -11.31
N ASP A 19 -24.47 1.86 -11.63
CA ASP A 19 -24.94 0.50 -11.35
C ASP A 19 -24.83 0.16 -9.85
N MET A 20 -25.93 0.39 -9.13
CA MET A 20 -26.11 -0.05 -7.73
C MET A 20 -25.75 -1.53 -7.53
N GLY A 21 -26.07 -2.38 -8.51
CA GLY A 21 -25.75 -3.81 -8.46
C GLY A 21 -24.25 -4.11 -8.48
N LEU A 22 -23.49 -3.40 -9.32
CA LEU A 22 -22.04 -3.54 -9.38
C LEU A 22 -21.38 -3.03 -8.10
N HIS A 23 -21.89 -1.93 -7.55
CA HIS A 23 -21.41 -1.37 -6.29
C HIS A 23 -21.57 -2.37 -5.13
N ILE A 24 -22.78 -2.92 -4.95
CA ILE A 24 -23.03 -3.94 -3.93
C ILE A 24 -22.18 -5.19 -4.18
N GLY A 25 -22.02 -5.60 -5.45
CA GLY A 25 -21.18 -6.72 -5.85
C GLY A 25 -19.71 -6.54 -5.47
N ALA A 26 -19.16 -5.34 -5.67
CA ALA A 26 -17.78 -5.01 -5.34
C ALA A 26 -17.49 -5.19 -3.84
N ILE A 27 -18.43 -4.82 -2.96
CA ILE A 27 -18.29 -5.00 -1.51
C ILE A 27 -18.10 -6.49 -1.17
N PHE A 28 -18.92 -7.38 -1.72
CA PHE A 28 -18.81 -8.83 -1.50
C PHE A 28 -17.52 -9.41 -2.07
N ILE A 29 -17.09 -8.95 -3.25
CA ILE A 29 -15.83 -9.40 -3.87
C ILE A 29 -14.65 -9.00 -2.99
N ILE A 30 -14.57 -7.74 -2.56
CA ILE A 30 -13.49 -7.23 -1.70
C ILE A 30 -13.48 -8.01 -0.38
N PHE A 31 -14.65 -8.30 0.19
CA PHE A 31 -14.77 -9.09 1.41
C PHE A 31 -14.21 -10.51 1.23
N VAL A 32 -14.63 -11.23 0.19
CA VAL A 32 -14.15 -12.61 -0.10
C VAL A 32 -12.66 -12.62 -0.40
N VAL A 33 -12.16 -11.67 -1.21
CA VAL A 33 -10.74 -11.56 -1.53
C VAL A 33 -9.90 -11.24 -0.28
N SER A 34 -10.39 -10.37 0.59
CA SER A 34 -9.71 -10.03 1.86
C SER A 34 -9.68 -11.23 2.81
N ALA A 35 -10.81 -11.94 2.94
CA ALA A 35 -10.88 -13.17 3.73
C ALA A 35 -9.93 -14.24 3.17
N ALA A 36 -9.91 -14.44 1.85
CA ALA A 36 -8.98 -15.38 1.21
C ALA A 36 -7.51 -14.96 1.41
N GLY A 37 -7.19 -13.69 1.20
CA GLY A 37 -5.84 -13.14 1.34
C GLY A 37 -5.28 -13.27 2.76
N THR A 38 -6.10 -13.06 3.78
CA THR A 38 -5.70 -13.23 5.19
C THR A 38 -5.67 -14.70 5.64
N MET A 39 -6.49 -15.57 5.06
CA MET A 39 -6.52 -17.00 5.40
C MET A 39 -5.33 -17.78 4.84
N ILE A 40 -4.77 -17.38 3.68
CA ILE A 40 -3.59 -18.01 3.08
C ILE A 40 -2.40 -18.08 4.05
N PRO A 41 -1.92 -16.98 4.67
CA PRO A 41 -0.79 -17.04 5.61
C PRO A 41 -1.12 -17.81 6.88
N ILE A 42 -2.37 -17.76 7.36
CA ILE A 42 -2.83 -18.47 8.56
C ILE A 42 -2.84 -19.99 8.35
N ILE A 43 -3.39 -20.46 7.23
CA ILE A 43 -3.43 -21.88 6.88
C ILE A 43 -2.01 -22.39 6.58
N SER A 44 -1.19 -21.58 5.90
CA SER A 44 0.20 -21.91 5.55
C SER A 44 1.06 -22.24 6.78
N GLN A 45 0.84 -21.55 7.90
CA GLN A 45 1.56 -21.82 9.16
C GLN A 45 1.13 -23.13 9.84
N LYS A 46 -0.06 -23.66 9.53
CA LYS A 46 -0.65 -24.83 10.19
C LYS A 46 -0.29 -26.16 9.51
N ILE A 47 0.15 -26.13 8.25
CA ILE A 47 0.60 -27.32 7.52
C ILE A 47 2.11 -27.51 7.73
N PRO A 48 2.56 -28.59 8.40
CA PRO A 48 3.98 -28.80 8.74
C PRO A 48 4.88 -28.95 7.51
N GLN A 49 4.34 -29.30 6.35
CA GLN A 49 5.08 -29.40 5.09
C GLN A 49 5.31 -28.03 4.42
N CYS A 50 4.45 -27.05 4.68
CA CYS A 50 4.63 -25.66 4.23
C CYS A 50 5.52 -24.85 5.18
N LYS A 51 5.62 -25.27 6.44
CA LYS A 51 6.55 -24.71 7.44
C LYS A 51 8.02 -24.77 6.99
N ALA A 52 8.36 -25.70 6.10
CA ALA A 52 9.68 -25.84 5.50
C ALA A 52 9.99 -24.82 4.38
N ASN A 53 9.00 -24.11 3.84
CA ASN A 53 9.15 -23.15 2.73
C ASN A 53 8.99 -21.69 3.19
N SER A 54 9.71 -21.29 4.25
CA SER A 54 9.82 -19.88 4.69
C SER A 54 10.11 -18.93 3.53
N VAL A 55 10.89 -19.38 2.54
CA VAL A 55 11.29 -18.62 1.35
C VAL A 55 10.10 -18.17 0.50
N ILE A 56 9.07 -19.01 0.35
CA ILE A 56 7.91 -18.69 -0.51
C ILE A 56 7.03 -17.65 0.17
N MET A 57 6.80 -17.78 1.47
CA MET A 57 6.04 -16.82 2.26
C MET A 57 6.71 -15.44 2.26
N GLU A 58 8.04 -15.42 2.34
CA GLU A 58 8.85 -14.21 2.27
C GLU A 58 8.84 -13.60 0.85
N ALA A 59 8.89 -14.42 -0.19
CA ALA A 59 8.77 -13.95 -1.58
C ALA A 59 7.39 -13.32 -1.86
N ILE A 60 6.32 -13.93 -1.36
CA ILE A 60 4.95 -13.37 -1.45
C ILE A 60 4.87 -12.05 -0.68
N SER A 61 5.47 -11.98 0.51
CA SER A 61 5.51 -10.76 1.31
C SER A 61 6.28 -9.65 0.60
N ALA A 62 7.47 -9.95 0.07
CA ALA A 62 8.29 -9.02 -0.70
C ALA A 62 7.55 -8.51 -1.95
N PHE A 63 6.88 -9.40 -2.69
CA PHE A 63 6.04 -9.02 -3.82
C PHE A 63 4.91 -8.06 -3.39
N ALA A 64 4.22 -8.36 -2.29
CA ALA A 64 3.15 -7.51 -1.77
C ALA A 64 3.65 -6.10 -1.37
N TYR A 65 4.81 -6.01 -0.71
CA TYR A 65 5.43 -4.72 -0.41
C TYR A 65 5.75 -3.93 -1.69
N GLY A 66 6.29 -4.58 -2.73
CA GLY A 66 6.58 -3.93 -4.00
C GLY A 66 5.33 -3.36 -4.67
N VAL A 67 4.22 -4.11 -4.63
CA VAL A 67 2.91 -3.69 -5.14
C VAL A 67 2.36 -2.47 -4.38
N VAL A 68 2.39 -2.51 -3.04
CA VAL A 68 1.87 -1.41 -2.20
C VAL A 68 2.71 -0.14 -2.38
N ILE A 69 4.04 -0.26 -2.37
CA ILE A 69 4.95 0.88 -2.55
C ILE A 69 4.74 1.52 -3.93
N ALA A 70 4.62 0.71 -5.00
CA ALA A 70 4.38 1.23 -6.33
C ALA A 70 3.02 1.94 -6.43
N THR A 71 1.96 1.36 -5.85
CA THR A 71 0.62 1.96 -5.88
C THR A 71 0.57 3.28 -5.12
N GLY A 72 1.17 3.33 -3.93
CA GLY A 72 1.24 4.54 -3.13
C GLY A 72 2.02 5.65 -3.82
N LEU A 73 3.26 5.37 -4.26
CA LEU A 73 4.16 6.40 -4.76
C LEU A 73 3.88 6.84 -6.20
N ILE A 74 3.48 5.93 -7.08
CA ILE A 74 3.32 6.23 -8.51
C ILE A 74 1.89 6.65 -8.83
N HIS A 75 0.90 5.94 -8.27
CA HIS A 75 -0.51 6.13 -8.64
C HIS A 75 -1.24 7.11 -7.71
N MET A 76 -1.16 6.88 -6.40
CA MET A 76 -1.94 7.65 -5.44
C MET A 76 -1.38 9.06 -5.21
N VAL A 77 -0.05 9.23 -5.18
CA VAL A 77 0.58 10.53 -4.88
C VAL A 77 0.29 11.56 -5.96
N ASN A 78 0.40 11.22 -7.25
CA ASN A 78 0.20 12.20 -8.33
C ASN A 78 -1.25 12.67 -8.39
N GLU A 79 -2.20 11.73 -8.43
CA GLU A 79 -3.63 12.03 -8.36
C GLU A 79 -3.98 12.86 -7.12
N GLY A 80 -3.41 12.52 -5.96
CA GLY A 80 -3.62 13.27 -4.72
C GLY A 80 -3.15 14.71 -4.82
N VAL A 81 -1.97 14.96 -5.38
CA VAL A 81 -1.42 16.32 -5.58
C VAL A 81 -2.27 17.11 -6.57
N GLU A 82 -2.73 16.50 -7.65
CA GLU A 82 -3.56 17.15 -8.67
C GLU A 82 -4.93 17.58 -8.11
N LYS A 83 -5.59 16.71 -7.32
CA LYS A 83 -6.87 17.07 -6.67
C LYS A 83 -6.68 18.21 -5.67
N LEU A 84 -5.55 18.24 -4.96
CA LEU A 84 -5.25 19.29 -4.00
C LEU A 84 -4.90 20.63 -4.66
N LYS A 85 -4.37 20.65 -5.89
CA LYS A 85 -4.03 21.88 -6.63
C LYS A 85 -5.24 22.62 -7.22
N SER A 86 -6.44 22.07 -7.11
CA SER A 86 -7.64 22.68 -7.70
C SER A 86 -7.95 24.08 -7.13
N GLU A 87 -8.35 25.02 -7.99
CA GLU A 87 -8.69 26.43 -7.66
C GLU A 87 -9.80 26.55 -6.60
N CYS A 88 -10.60 25.49 -6.53
CA CYS A 88 -11.55 25.09 -5.50
C CYS A 88 -11.11 25.16 -4.04
N LEU A 89 -9.85 24.79 -3.74
CA LEU A 89 -9.39 24.61 -2.36
C LEU A 89 -8.96 25.92 -1.69
N GLY A 90 -9.05 27.03 -2.42
CA GLY A 90 -8.82 28.39 -1.95
C GLY A 90 -7.38 28.88 -2.14
N SER A 91 -7.21 30.21 -2.03
CA SER A 91 -5.95 30.93 -2.31
C SER A 91 -4.74 30.43 -1.52
N ILE A 92 -4.93 29.82 -0.34
CA ILE A 92 -3.82 29.31 0.49
C ILE A 92 -3.11 28.13 -0.18
N VAL A 93 -3.85 27.33 -0.96
CA VAL A 93 -3.30 26.17 -1.66
C VAL A 93 -2.61 26.57 -2.97
N GLU A 94 -3.11 27.60 -3.65
CA GLU A 94 -2.44 28.17 -4.84
C GLU A 94 -1.06 28.75 -4.52
N ASN A 95 -0.88 29.35 -3.34
CA ASN A 95 0.39 29.93 -2.92
C ASN A 95 1.44 28.88 -2.51
N TYR A 96 1.05 27.63 -2.28
CA TYR A 96 1.95 26.55 -1.86
C TYR A 96 1.79 25.32 -2.76
N GLU A 97 2.48 25.35 -3.89
CA GLU A 97 2.33 24.36 -4.98
C GLU A 97 2.62 22.91 -4.55
N SER A 98 3.35 22.68 -3.46
CA SER A 98 3.78 21.35 -3.00
C SER A 98 3.05 20.82 -1.75
N LEU A 99 1.85 21.33 -1.41
CA LEU A 99 1.12 20.89 -0.21
C LEU A 99 0.90 19.38 -0.15
N GLY A 100 0.58 18.73 -1.27
CA GLY A 100 0.38 17.28 -1.30
C GLY A 100 1.63 16.49 -0.88
N LEU A 101 2.82 16.90 -1.32
CA LEU A 101 4.09 16.28 -0.89
C LEU A 101 4.41 16.58 0.58
N ALA A 102 4.05 17.77 1.07
CA ALA A 102 4.19 18.09 2.50
C ALA A 102 3.34 17.16 3.37
N PHE A 103 2.09 16.86 2.97
CA PHE A 103 1.24 15.90 3.65
C PHE A 103 1.81 14.47 3.64
N VAL A 104 2.40 14.04 2.51
CA VAL A 104 3.09 12.75 2.43
C VAL A 104 4.24 12.68 3.44
N LEU A 105 5.09 13.72 3.50
CA LEU A 105 6.21 13.77 4.44
C LEU A 105 5.75 13.79 5.90
N ILE A 106 4.73 14.59 6.23
CA ILE A 106 4.15 14.62 7.58
C ILE A 106 3.63 13.22 7.95
N THR A 107 2.90 12.56 7.06
CA THR A 107 2.37 11.21 7.30
C THR A 107 3.48 10.19 7.53
N LEU A 108 4.55 10.24 6.72
CA LEU A 108 5.71 9.36 6.88
C LEU A 108 6.43 9.58 8.21
N VAL A 109 6.64 10.83 8.61
CA VAL A 109 7.25 11.15 9.91
C VAL A 109 6.37 10.70 11.08
N LEU A 110 5.05 10.87 10.98
CA LEU A 110 4.11 10.39 12.01
C LEU A 110 4.09 8.86 12.10
N MET A 111 4.02 8.15 10.98
CA MET A 111 4.12 6.68 10.96
C MET A 111 5.44 6.21 11.55
N HIS A 112 6.54 6.87 11.20
CA HIS A 112 7.86 6.54 11.75
C HIS A 112 7.93 6.82 13.25
N PHE A 113 7.36 7.93 13.72
CA PHE A 113 7.29 8.25 15.15
C PHE A 113 6.47 7.20 15.91
N ILE A 114 5.31 6.77 15.38
CA ILE A 114 4.50 5.70 15.97
C ILE A 114 5.29 4.39 16.03
N GLU A 115 6.02 4.03 14.97
CA GLU A 115 6.89 2.86 14.97
C GLU A 115 8.00 2.97 16.02
N CYS A 116 8.68 4.12 16.11
CA CYS A 116 9.70 4.40 17.12
C CYS A 116 9.15 4.26 18.54
N GLU A 117 8.06 4.96 18.88
CA GLU A 117 7.42 4.89 20.20
C GLU A 117 6.98 3.46 20.54
N SER A 118 6.37 2.76 19.58
CA SER A 118 5.96 1.37 19.77
C SER A 118 7.15 0.45 20.02
N SER A 119 8.27 0.65 19.32
CA SER A 119 9.49 -0.15 19.47
C SER A 119 10.18 0.10 20.81
N VAL A 120 10.15 1.34 21.32
CA VAL A 120 10.71 1.70 22.62
C VAL A 120 9.83 1.19 23.76
N PHE A 121 8.51 1.35 23.65
CA PHE A 121 7.54 0.89 24.65
C PHE A 121 7.49 -0.64 24.75
N PHE A 122 7.38 -1.36 23.61
CA PHE A 122 7.46 -2.82 23.61
C PHE A 122 8.88 -3.33 23.90
N GLY A 123 9.92 -2.57 23.54
CA GLY A 123 11.30 -2.89 23.90
C GLY A 123 11.54 -2.92 25.42
N ALA A 124 10.76 -2.17 26.19
CA ALA A 124 10.85 -2.13 27.66
C ALA A 124 10.06 -3.26 28.37
N GLN A 125 9.01 -3.83 27.75
CA GLN A 125 8.14 -4.86 28.38
C GLN A 125 8.15 -6.25 27.70
N GLY A 126 8.81 -6.43 26.55
CA GLY A 126 8.55 -7.56 25.65
C GLY A 126 9.71 -8.51 25.37
N SER A 127 10.27 -9.18 26.38
CA SER A 127 11.08 -10.41 26.17
C SER A 127 10.21 -11.66 25.87
N MET A 128 9.09 -11.48 25.16
CA MET A 128 8.16 -12.57 24.82
C MET A 128 7.66 -12.58 23.37
N LEU A 129 8.13 -11.65 22.54
CA LEU A 129 7.91 -11.70 21.10
C LEU A 129 9.29 -11.63 20.46
N HIS A 130 9.63 -12.66 19.70
CA HIS A 130 10.88 -12.84 18.96
C HIS A 130 11.08 -11.67 17.96
N GLY A 131 11.47 -10.51 18.48
CA GLY A 131 11.70 -9.27 17.76
C GLY A 131 13.06 -9.32 17.11
N HIS A 132 13.10 -9.75 15.85
CA HIS A 132 13.98 -9.28 14.78
C HIS A 132 15.47 -8.93 15.07
N GLY A 133 16.11 -9.52 16.07
CA GLY A 133 17.59 -9.60 16.16
C GLY A 133 18.18 -10.67 15.23
N HIS A 134 17.34 -11.58 14.71
CA HIS A 134 17.76 -12.71 13.88
C HIS A 134 17.58 -12.50 12.37
N ALA A 135 16.82 -11.49 11.91
CA ALA A 135 16.61 -11.30 10.47
C ALA A 135 17.86 -10.82 9.74
N HIS A 136 18.65 -9.94 10.36
CA HIS A 136 19.88 -9.45 9.73
C HIS A 136 20.98 -10.54 9.68
N GLY A 137 21.00 -11.46 10.66
CA GLY A 137 21.90 -12.62 10.69
C GLY A 137 21.47 -13.75 9.75
N GLU A 138 20.17 -14.04 9.65
CA GLU A 138 19.65 -15.03 8.70
C GLU A 138 19.75 -14.55 7.24
N PHE A 139 19.51 -13.26 6.95
CA PHE A 139 19.64 -12.73 5.59
C PHE A 139 21.09 -12.79 5.08
N LEU A 140 22.08 -12.69 5.98
CA LEU A 140 23.50 -12.86 5.66
C LEU A 140 23.91 -14.34 5.54
N SER A 141 23.27 -15.24 6.30
CA SER A 141 23.51 -16.69 6.23
C SER A 141 22.87 -17.34 5.00
N ARG A 142 21.91 -16.66 4.36
CA ARG A 142 21.20 -17.16 3.18
C ARG A 142 22.05 -17.09 1.92
N PRO A 143 21.99 -18.12 1.06
CA PRO A 143 22.70 -18.13 -0.21
C PRO A 143 22.27 -16.93 -1.06
N THR A 144 23.24 -16.29 -1.71
CA THR A 144 23.04 -15.09 -2.52
C THR A 144 21.92 -15.26 -3.56
N TRP A 145 21.73 -16.48 -4.08
CA TRP A 145 20.66 -16.82 -5.03
C TRP A 145 19.24 -16.59 -4.48
N GLN A 146 18.98 -16.91 -3.21
CA GLN A 146 17.67 -16.66 -2.60
C GLN A 146 17.42 -15.16 -2.42
N ARG A 147 18.46 -14.38 -2.12
CA ARG A 147 18.37 -12.93 -2.01
C ARG A 147 18.03 -12.31 -3.35
N PHE A 148 18.66 -12.78 -4.44
CA PHE A 148 18.31 -12.40 -5.80
C PHE A 148 16.84 -12.71 -6.11
N THR A 149 16.33 -13.90 -5.75
CA THR A 149 14.92 -14.24 -5.95
C THR A 149 13.99 -13.27 -5.24
N LEU A 150 14.27 -12.90 -3.98
CA LEU A 150 13.44 -11.95 -3.23
C LEU A 150 13.43 -10.56 -3.86
N TYR A 151 14.58 -10.06 -4.31
CA TYR A 151 14.65 -8.80 -5.05
C TYR A 151 13.85 -8.91 -6.36
N VAL A 152 14.03 -9.97 -7.14
CA VAL A 152 13.28 -10.16 -8.39
C VAL A 152 11.77 -10.17 -8.13
N CYS A 153 11.29 -10.89 -7.10
CA CYS A 153 9.87 -10.87 -6.73
C CYS A 153 9.37 -9.46 -6.35
N LEU A 154 10.15 -8.69 -5.58
CA LEU A 154 9.84 -7.31 -5.23
C LEU A 154 9.72 -6.43 -6.49
N TRP A 155 10.71 -6.49 -7.38
CA TRP A 155 10.74 -5.72 -8.63
C TRP A 155 9.63 -6.15 -9.60
N LEU A 156 9.29 -7.43 -9.65
CA LEU A 156 8.16 -7.93 -10.43
C LEU A 156 6.82 -7.38 -9.90
N GLY A 157 6.64 -7.28 -8.58
CA GLY A 157 5.45 -6.67 -7.98
C GLY A 157 5.31 -5.19 -8.33
N ALA A 158 6.39 -4.43 -8.19
CA ALA A 158 6.41 -3.03 -8.59
C ALA A 158 6.18 -2.85 -10.10
N GLY A 159 6.83 -3.69 -10.93
CA GLY A 159 6.69 -3.67 -12.39
C GLY A 159 5.29 -4.05 -12.87
N LEU A 160 4.63 -5.02 -12.22
CA LEU A 160 3.25 -5.39 -12.51
C LEU A 160 2.30 -4.21 -12.27
N MET A 161 2.41 -3.54 -11.12
CA MET A 161 1.57 -2.38 -10.82
C MET A 161 1.86 -1.16 -11.71
N ALA A 162 3.11 -0.97 -12.11
CA ALA A 162 3.46 0.04 -13.11
C ALA A 162 2.86 -0.28 -14.49
N LEU A 163 2.78 -1.57 -14.87
CA LEU A 163 2.18 -1.99 -16.13
C LEU A 163 0.66 -1.84 -16.14
N ILE A 164 -0.02 -2.22 -15.05
CA ILE A 164 -1.47 -2.07 -14.89
C ILE A 164 -1.86 -0.60 -14.94
N GLY A 165 -1.06 0.27 -14.31
CA GLY A 165 -1.21 1.71 -14.35
C GLY A 165 -1.15 2.37 -15.72
N LYS A 166 -0.61 1.67 -16.74
CA LYS A 166 -0.65 2.15 -18.13
C LYS A 166 -2.03 1.93 -18.78
N TRP A 167 -2.89 1.13 -18.15
CA TRP A 167 -4.23 0.77 -18.61
C TRP A 167 -5.33 1.22 -17.65
N ALA A 168 -4.96 1.87 -16.54
CA ALA A 168 -5.85 2.52 -15.58
C ALA A 168 -5.96 4.00 -15.93
#